data_AF-A0A967SWY2-F1
#
_entry.id   AF-A0A967SWY2-F1
#
_cell.length_a   1.000
_cell.length_b   1.000
_cell.length_c   1.000
_cell.angle_alpha   90.00
_cell.angle_beta   90.00
_cell.angle_gamma   90.00
#
_symmetry.space_group_name_H-M   'P 1'
#
loop_
_entity.id
_entity.type
_entity.pdbx_description
1 polymer ?
#
loop_
_entity_poly.entity_id
_entity_poly.type
_entity_poly.pdbx_seq_one_letter_code
_entity_poly.pdbx_strand_id
1 'polypeptide(L)' 'VSDEEMVAMNMRADCFVFPAKGEGWGLPPFEAAAMGITPIIPDKGAFTEWINLSCMIRVANRGYINAAPRYPG' A
#
# COMPACT_ATOMS: atom_id res chain seq x y z
N VAL A 1 -1.32 -11.11 -16.10
CA VAL A 1 -2.26 -11.39 -14.99
C VAL A 1 -3.51 -10.59 -15.31
N SER A 2 -4.65 -11.26 -15.47
CA SER A 2 -5.93 -10.56 -15.60
C SER A 2 -6.39 -10.02 -14.24
N ASP A 3 -7.37 -9.13 -14.22
CA ASP A 3 -7.91 -8.60 -12.98
C ASP A 3 -8.51 -9.73 -12.11
N GLU A 4 -9.17 -10.72 -12.74
CA GLU A 4 -9.70 -11.89 -12.05
C GLU A 4 -8.61 -12.74 -11.42
N GLU A 5 -7.49 -12.95 -12.13
CA GLU A 5 -6.33 -13.66 -11.60
C GLU A 5 -5.72 -12.91 -10.42
N MET A 6 -5.63 -11.58 -10.50
CA MET A 6 -5.07 -10.75 -9.43
C MET A 6 -5.95 -10.79 -8.17
N VAL A 7 -7.28 -10.72 -8.34
CA VAL A 7 -8.23 -10.87 -7.23
C VAL A 7 -8.12 -12.26 -6.60
N ALA A 8 -8.06 -13.32 -7.42
CA ALA A 8 -7.94 -14.69 -6.92
C ALA A 8 -6.62 -14.91 -6.16
N MET A 9 -5.52 -14.28 -6.59
CA MET A 9 -4.24 -14.32 -5.87
C MET A 9 -4.34 -13.60 -4.53
N ASN A 10 -4.88 -12.38 -4.50
CA ASN A 10 -5.03 -11.60 -3.27
C ASN A 10 -5.94 -12.31 -2.25
N MET A 11 -7.08 -12.87 -2.68
CA MET A 11 -7.99 -13.61 -1.79
C MET A 11 -7.38 -14.89 -1.18
N ARG A 12 -6.31 -15.41 -1.77
CA ARG A 12 -5.58 -16.60 -1.27
C ARG A 12 -4.35 -16.25 -0.45
N ALA A 13 -3.94 -14.98 -0.41
CA ALA A 13 -2.78 -14.53 0.32
C ALA A 13 -3.13 -14.21 1.77
N ASP A 14 -2.20 -14.44 2.70
CA ASP A 14 -2.37 -14.02 4.10
C ASP A 14 -2.07 -12.52 4.30
N CYS A 15 -1.23 -11.95 3.45
CA CYS A 15 -0.83 -10.55 3.52
C CYS A 15 -0.41 -10.01 2.15
N PHE A 16 -0.45 -8.67 2.01
CA PHE A 16 0.01 -7.95 0.83
C PHE A 16 1.26 -7.14 1.18
N VAL A 17 2.38 -7.32 0.48
CA VAL A 17 3.63 -6.61 0.77
C VAL A 17 3.88 -5.55 -0.30
N PHE A 18 4.05 -4.29 0.13
CA PHE A 18 4.28 -3.16 -0.77
C PHE A 18 5.60 -2.46 -0.48
N PRO A 19 6.74 -2.95 -1.00
CA PRO A 19 8.06 -2.40 -0.70
C PRO A 19 8.41 -1.15 -1.54
N ALA A 20 7.42 -0.29 -1.83
CA ALA A 20 7.63 0.89 -2.66
C ALA A 20 8.45 1.96 -1.92
N LYS A 21 9.45 2.54 -2.59
CA LYS A 21 10.24 3.67 -2.07
C LYS A 21 9.45 4.98 -2.04
N GLY A 22 8.47 5.12 -2.91
CA GLY A 22 7.64 6.31 -3.01
C GLY A 22 6.44 5.98 -3.85
N GLU A 23 5.26 6.35 -3.38
CA GLU A 23 4.01 6.20 -4.10
C GLU A 23 3.11 7.39 -3.70
N GLY A 24 2.28 7.86 -4.65
CA GLY A 24 1.54 9.11 -4.51
C GLY A 24 0.19 9.01 -3.80
N TRP A 25 -0.49 7.87 -3.86
CA TRP A 25 -1.88 7.70 -3.42
C TRP A 25 -2.12 6.51 -2.49
N GLY A 26 -1.51 5.38 -2.76
CA GLY A 26 -1.52 4.18 -1.92
C GLY A 26 -2.52 3.14 -2.39
N LEU A 27 -2.96 3.22 -3.65
CA LEU A 27 -4.09 2.43 -4.17
C LEU A 27 -3.89 0.91 -4.01
N PRO A 28 -2.75 0.29 -4.37
CA PRO A 28 -2.65 -1.17 -4.29
C PRO A 28 -2.77 -1.72 -2.86
N PRO A 29 -2.11 -1.13 -1.83
CA PRO A 29 -2.39 -1.50 -0.44
C PRO A 29 -3.83 -1.25 0.02
N PHE A 30 -4.50 -0.21 -0.47
CA PHE A 30 -5.89 0.05 -0.13
C PHE A 30 -6.84 -0.99 -0.71
N GLU A 31 -6.62 -1.40 -1.96
CA GLU A 31 -7.37 -2.47 -2.60
C GLU A 31 -7.20 -3.79 -1.83
N ALA A 32 -5.96 -4.13 -1.44
CA ALA A 32 -5.69 -5.31 -0.61
C ALA A 32 -6.41 -5.26 0.75
N ALA A 33 -6.35 -4.12 1.46
CA ALA A 33 -7.07 -3.97 2.73
C ALA A 33 -8.60 -4.03 2.55
N ALA A 34 -9.15 -3.47 1.47
CA ALA A 34 -10.57 -3.57 1.16
C ALA A 34 -11.02 -5.01 0.91
N MET A 35 -10.11 -5.87 0.45
CA MET A 35 -10.31 -7.31 0.30
C MET A 35 -10.11 -8.11 1.61
N GLY A 36 -9.83 -7.45 2.74
CA GLY A 36 -9.56 -8.09 4.02
C GLY A 36 -8.14 -8.62 4.19
N ILE A 37 -7.24 -8.31 3.25
CA ILE A 37 -5.84 -8.75 3.28
C ILE A 37 -5.02 -7.68 3.98
N THR A 38 -4.30 -8.06 5.04
CA THR A 38 -3.50 -7.10 5.81
C THR A 38 -2.28 -6.64 5.01
N PRO A 39 -2.16 -5.34 4.69
CA PRO A 39 -1.00 -4.81 3.96
C PRO A 39 0.18 -4.51 4.88
N ILE A 40 1.39 -4.82 4.40
CA ILE A 40 2.67 -4.42 4.97
C ILE A 40 3.26 -3.33 4.08
N ILE A 41 3.33 -2.11 4.59
CA ILE A 41 3.56 -0.88 3.80
C ILE A 41 4.67 0.00 4.40
N PRO A 42 5.25 0.93 3.62
CA PRO A 42 6.22 1.89 4.12
C PRO A 42 5.59 2.86 5.13
N ASP A 43 6.32 3.19 6.20
CA ASP A 43 5.92 4.23 7.17
C ASP A 43 6.18 5.66 6.67
N LYS A 44 5.70 5.98 5.45
CA LYS A 44 5.86 7.29 4.78
C LYS A 44 4.72 7.60 3.80
N GLY A 45 4.59 8.87 3.40
CA GLY A 45 3.70 9.30 2.31
C GLY A 45 2.21 9.14 2.64
N ALA A 46 1.41 8.79 1.62
CA ALA A 46 -0.03 8.59 1.75
C ALA A 46 -0.39 7.61 2.89
N PHE A 47 0.47 6.64 3.17
CA PHE A 47 0.26 5.65 4.21
C PHE A 47 0.32 6.19 5.65
N THR A 48 0.91 7.37 5.84
CA THR A 48 0.93 8.05 7.14
C THR A 48 -0.20 9.06 7.29
N GLU A 49 -0.79 9.48 6.18
CA GLU A 49 -1.82 10.54 6.14
C GLU A 49 -3.24 9.95 6.20
N TRP A 50 -3.47 8.80 5.56
CA TRP A 50 -4.83 8.28 5.31
C TRP A 50 -5.19 6.98 6.04
N ILE A 51 -4.28 6.40 6.84
CA ILE A 51 -4.42 5.01 7.33
C ILE A 51 -4.63 4.90 8.83
N ASN A 52 -5.57 4.01 9.21
CA ASN A 52 -5.68 3.46 10.54
C ASN A 52 -4.85 2.17 10.68
N LEU A 53 -4.06 2.06 11.75
CA LEU A 53 -3.24 0.88 12.04
C LEU A 53 -4.04 -0.37 12.42
N SER A 54 -5.37 -0.26 12.58
CA SER A 54 -6.24 -1.41 12.83
C SER A 54 -6.29 -2.41 11.67
N CYS A 55 -5.94 -1.99 10.45
CA CYS A 55 -6.01 -2.84 9.26
C CYS A 55 -4.69 -3.00 8.50
N MET A 56 -3.58 -2.39 8.95
CA MET A 56 -2.30 -2.41 8.22
C MET A 56 -1.08 -2.37 9.14
N ILE A 57 0.05 -2.90 8.64
CA ILE A 57 1.35 -2.89 9.32
C ILE A 57 2.30 -1.95 8.58
N ARG A 58 2.83 -0.94 9.29
CA ARG A 58 3.83 -0.01 8.73
C ARG A 58 5.24 -0.45 9.10
N VAL A 59 6.15 -0.41 8.13
CA VAL A 59 7.56 -0.74 8.29
C VAL A 59 8.47 0.40 7.83
N ALA A 60 9.59 0.59 8.51
CA ALA A 60 10.58 1.57 8.09
C ALA A 60 11.15 1.18 6.71
N ASN A 61 11.22 2.13 5.79
CA ASN A 61 11.78 1.95 4.47
C ASN A 61 13.04 2.81 4.29
N ARG A 62 14.12 2.21 3.77
CA ARG A 62 15.36 2.90 3.42
C ARG A 62 15.29 3.49 2.01
N GLY A 63 15.62 4.78 1.91
CA GLY A 63 15.68 5.48 0.62
C GLY A 63 14.30 5.90 0.11
N TYR A 64 13.47 6.41 1.02
CA TYR A 64 12.17 6.99 0.68
C TYR A 64 12.31 8.10 -0.38
N ILE A 65 11.42 8.07 -1.37
CA ILE A 65 11.28 9.06 -2.42
C ILE A 65 9.90 9.69 -2.22
N ASN A 66 9.85 11.01 -2.05
CA ASN A 66 8.57 11.71 -2.00
C ASN A 66 7.94 11.73 -3.40
N ALA A 67 6.98 10.84 -3.63
CA ALA A 67 6.19 10.77 -4.85
C ALA A 67 4.78 11.35 -4.67
N ALA A 68 4.53 12.09 -3.58
CA ALA A 68 3.25 12.74 -3.36
C ALA A 68 2.97 13.68 -4.55
N PRO A 69 1.75 13.68 -5.12
CA PRO A 69 1.39 14.53 -6.27
C PRO A 69 1.31 16.02 -5.92
N ARG A 70 1.94 16.49 -4.82
CA ARG A 70 1.86 17.88 -4.36
C ARG A 70 2.11 18.81 -5.55
N TYR A 71 1.08 19.62 -5.80
CA TYR A 71 0.88 20.65 -6.84
C TYR A 71 2.14 21.21 -7.51
N PRO A 72 2.09 21.56 -8.81
CA PRO A 72 3.22 22.14 -9.52
C PRO A 72 3.42 23.59 -9.09
N GLY A 73 4.61 23.93 -8.59
CA GLY A 73 5.03 25.33 -8.38
C GLY A 73 4.62 25.92 -7.04
#